data_AF-A0A6M7VCA2-F1
#
_entry.id   AF-A0A6M7VCA2-F1
#
_cell.length_a   1.000
_cell.length_b   1.000
_cell.length_c   1.000
_cell.angle_alpha   90.00
_cell.angle_beta   90.00
_cell.angle_gamma   90.00
#
_symmetry.space_group_name_H-M   'P 1'
#
loop_
_entity.id
_entity.type
_entity.pdbx_description
1 polymer ?
#
loop_
_entity_poly.entity_id
_entity_poly.type
_entity_poly.pdbx_seq_one_letter_code
_entity_poly.pdbx_strand_id
1 'polypeptide(L)'
;MTGNPNVIALKKLVASSIAKDPYDFDGFPWCSMSHRERGEALGVHEKTIRRLIKQAPFAFDTTRNVTLVRIAEPGEKPTPRIYAKKMAAFVRRYLAKHVPEQRTKLRAEKKALTDALDAPADLAMLNKALSLSLSPDELHDLPDDEKLEKAEARLVKVVKWASNLRERETSRDFGCLIGLAKVWPDGAQVEILEVIFDNWTAFMTGVKYQQHLDREANRKLKEVDPTAKLNQVRALFFDYPHIPTIRRYWRVALDAVTTHYQTTKKHPPAGFKALNPGLWKHLK
;
A
#
# COMPACT_ATOMS: atom_id res chain seq x y z
N MET A 1 -1.64 -36.94 22.96
CA MET A 1 -0.69 -35.83 23.23
C MET A 1 -1.39 -34.83 24.13
N THR A 2 -0.97 -34.72 25.39
CA THR A 2 -1.52 -33.73 26.33
C THR A 2 -1.07 -32.34 25.90
N GLY A 3 -2.02 -31.48 25.55
CA GLY A 3 -1.70 -30.10 25.17
C GLY A 3 -1.05 -29.35 26.34
N ASN A 4 -0.16 -28.41 26.04
CA ASN A 4 0.46 -27.55 27.05
C ASN A 4 -0.63 -26.93 27.97
N PRO A 5 -0.54 -27.06 29.31
CA PRO A 5 -1.60 -26.62 30.22
C PRO A 5 -1.91 -25.12 30.07
N ASN A 6 -0.91 -24.30 29.79
CA ASN A 6 -1.10 -22.86 29.56
C ASN A 6 -1.87 -22.57 28.27
N VAL A 7 -1.70 -23.38 27.22
CA VAL A 7 -2.49 -23.27 25.99
C VAL A 7 -3.95 -23.61 26.26
N ILE A 8 -4.21 -24.67 27.04
CA ILE A 8 -5.57 -25.07 27.42
C ILE A 8 -6.24 -23.98 28.26
N ALA A 9 -5.54 -23.44 29.25
CA ALA A 9 -6.03 -22.37 30.10
C ALA A 9 -6.32 -21.08 29.29
N LEU A 10 -5.40 -20.68 28.39
CA LEU A 10 -5.61 -19.52 27.52
C LEU A 10 -6.79 -19.69 26.56
N LYS A 11 -6.99 -20.90 26.00
CA LYS A 11 -8.18 -21.19 25.17
C LYS A 11 -9.47 -20.97 25.97
N LYS A 12 -9.55 -21.52 27.18
CA LYS A 12 -10.73 -21.35 28.06
C LYS A 12 -11.00 -19.88 28.37
N LEU A 13 -9.94 -19.13 28.71
CA LEU A 13 -10.04 -17.68 28.99
C LEU A 13 -10.52 -16.89 27.78
N VAL A 14 -9.98 -17.15 26.59
CA VAL A 14 -10.39 -16.46 25.35
C VAL A 14 -11.85 -16.78 25.01
N ALA A 15 -12.24 -18.05 25.12
CA ALA A 15 -13.61 -18.47 24.83
C ALA A 15 -14.63 -17.86 25.81
N SER A 16 -14.34 -17.86 27.12
CA SER A 16 -15.22 -17.26 28.12
C SER A 16 -15.31 -15.74 27.98
N SER A 17 -14.20 -15.08 27.66
CA SER A 17 -14.18 -13.63 27.39
C SER A 17 -15.02 -13.27 26.18
N ILE A 18 -14.92 -14.04 25.08
CA ILE A 18 -15.75 -13.85 23.88
C ILE A 18 -17.23 -14.07 24.20
N ALA A 19 -17.57 -15.09 24.98
CA ALA A 19 -18.96 -15.37 25.34
C ALA A 19 -19.57 -14.27 26.23
N LYS A 20 -18.75 -13.62 27.07
CA LYS A 20 -19.20 -12.56 27.98
C LYS A 20 -19.36 -11.21 27.28
N ASP A 21 -18.37 -10.81 26.49
CA ASP A 21 -18.31 -9.50 25.83
C ASP A 21 -17.58 -9.64 24.48
N PRO A 22 -18.29 -10.08 23.42
CA PRO A 22 -17.68 -10.31 22.12
C PRO A 22 -17.32 -8.98 21.45
N TYR A 23 -16.07 -8.86 20.98
CA TYR A 23 -15.65 -7.74 20.14
C TYR A 23 -15.74 -8.12 18.66
N ASP A 24 -16.70 -7.55 17.93
CA ASP A 24 -16.87 -7.81 16.50
C ASP A 24 -15.80 -7.10 15.67
N PHE A 25 -14.98 -7.88 14.96
CA PHE A 25 -13.94 -7.34 14.09
C PHE A 25 -13.67 -8.23 12.88
N ASP A 26 -13.73 -7.63 11.69
CA ASP A 26 -13.61 -8.33 10.40
C ASP A 26 -14.59 -9.53 10.24
N GLY A 27 -15.77 -9.45 10.87
CA GLY A 27 -16.80 -10.49 10.80
C GLY A 27 -16.58 -11.68 11.75
N PHE A 28 -15.65 -11.56 12.69
CA PHE A 28 -15.41 -12.57 13.73
C PHE A 28 -15.57 -11.96 15.12
N PRO A 29 -15.97 -12.75 16.13
CA PRO A 29 -15.94 -12.34 17.52
C PRO A 29 -14.53 -12.53 18.10
N TRP A 30 -14.04 -11.52 18.81
CA TRP A 30 -12.69 -11.50 19.40
C TRP A 30 -12.71 -11.24 20.90
N CYS A 31 -11.73 -11.78 21.60
CA CYS A 31 -11.40 -11.39 22.96
C CYS A 31 -10.56 -10.10 22.91
N SER A 32 -11.17 -8.98 23.30
CA SER A 32 -10.52 -7.66 23.41
C SER A 32 -9.93 -7.48 24.81
N MET A 33 -8.77 -8.08 25.05
CA MET A 33 -8.07 -8.03 26.35
C MET A 33 -6.59 -7.67 26.12
N SER A 34 -5.98 -6.93 27.05
CA SER A 34 -4.54 -6.67 27.02
C SER A 34 -3.74 -7.95 27.31
N HIS A 35 -2.45 -7.97 26.96
CA HIS A 35 -1.61 -9.11 27.34
C HIS A 35 -1.37 -9.19 28.85
N ARG A 36 -1.38 -8.05 29.55
CA ARG A 36 -1.19 -7.97 31.00
C ARG A 36 -2.34 -8.63 31.74
N GLU A 37 -3.59 -8.25 31.42
CA GLU A 37 -4.80 -8.85 32.01
C GLU A 37 -4.86 -10.36 31.75
N ARG A 38 -4.51 -10.82 30.54
CA ARG A 38 -4.40 -12.26 30.24
C ARG A 38 -3.33 -12.96 31.09
N GLY A 39 -2.21 -12.28 31.33
CA GLY A 39 -1.12 -12.79 32.15
C GLY A 39 -1.54 -12.92 33.61
N GLU A 40 -2.15 -11.88 34.18
CA GLU A 40 -2.69 -11.86 35.53
C GLU A 40 -3.76 -12.94 35.73
N ALA A 41 -4.70 -13.08 34.79
CA ALA A 41 -5.75 -14.10 34.83
C ALA A 41 -5.22 -15.55 34.78
N LEU A 42 -4.03 -15.77 34.20
CA LEU A 42 -3.43 -17.10 34.06
C LEU A 42 -2.26 -17.33 35.02
N GLY A 43 -1.87 -16.34 35.83
CA GLY A 43 -0.68 -16.41 36.68
C GLY A 43 0.63 -16.55 35.89
N VAL A 44 0.72 -15.98 34.69
CA VAL A 44 1.94 -16.04 33.85
C VAL A 44 2.37 -14.67 33.36
N HIS A 45 3.68 -14.52 33.10
CA HIS A 45 4.23 -13.26 32.59
C HIS A 45 3.71 -12.91 31.18
N GLU A 46 3.58 -11.61 30.87
CA GLU A 46 3.08 -11.10 29.59
C GLU A 46 3.82 -11.68 28.36
N LYS A 47 5.14 -11.82 28.50
CA LYS A 47 6.02 -12.43 27.48
C LYS A 47 5.60 -13.86 27.12
N THR A 48 5.10 -14.62 28.08
CA THR A 48 4.56 -15.97 27.88
C THR A 48 3.28 -15.92 27.05
N ILE A 49 2.35 -15.00 27.36
CA ILE A 49 1.13 -14.79 26.57
C ILE A 49 1.47 -14.48 25.11
N ARG A 50 2.40 -13.55 24.86
CA ARG A 50 2.85 -13.19 23.50
C ARG A 50 3.43 -14.37 22.73
N ARG A 51 4.06 -15.34 23.41
CA ARG A 51 4.55 -16.57 22.79
C ARG A 51 3.41 -17.54 22.49
N LEU A 52 2.47 -17.70 23.43
CA LEU A 52 1.33 -18.61 23.29
C LEU A 52 0.40 -18.20 22.14
N ILE A 53 0.05 -16.92 22.02
CA ILE A 53 -0.87 -16.43 20.98
C ILE A 53 -0.30 -16.54 19.55
N LYS A 54 1.02 -16.72 19.39
CA LYS A 54 1.64 -16.97 18.09
C LYS A 54 1.54 -18.43 17.65
N GLN A 55 1.13 -19.33 18.55
CA GLN A 55 1.00 -20.75 18.28
C GLN A 55 -0.45 -21.08 17.92
N ALA A 56 -0.62 -22.10 17.06
CA ALA A 56 -1.94 -22.63 16.78
C ALA A 56 -2.62 -23.13 18.07
N PRO A 57 -3.95 -22.97 18.22
CA PRO A 57 -4.89 -22.47 17.21
C PRO A 57 -5.24 -20.98 17.38
N PHE A 58 -4.39 -20.15 17.98
CA PHE A 58 -4.77 -18.76 18.20
C PHE A 58 -4.59 -17.94 16.91
N ALA A 59 -5.59 -17.14 16.58
CA ALA A 59 -5.44 -15.99 15.68
C ALA A 59 -5.39 -14.72 16.52
N PHE A 60 -4.53 -13.78 16.14
CA PHE A 60 -4.42 -12.49 16.81
C PHE A 60 -4.32 -11.34 15.81
N ASP A 61 -4.91 -10.21 16.19
CA ASP A 61 -4.75 -8.93 15.49
C ASP A 61 -4.47 -7.81 16.50
N THR A 62 -4.04 -6.66 16.00
CA THR A 62 -3.78 -5.48 16.82
C THR A 62 -4.54 -4.31 16.26
N THR A 63 -5.34 -3.69 17.11
CA THR A 63 -6.16 -2.51 16.79
C THR A 63 -5.84 -1.41 17.78
N ARG A 64 -5.28 -0.29 17.31
CA ARG A 64 -4.82 0.83 18.15
C ARG A 64 -3.96 0.32 19.33
N ASN A 65 -4.57 0.19 20.52
CA ASN A 65 -3.88 -0.18 21.76
C ASN A 65 -4.27 -1.56 22.31
N VAL A 66 -5.15 -2.31 21.62
CA VAL A 66 -5.62 -3.62 22.10
C VAL A 66 -5.19 -4.73 21.16
N THR A 67 -4.79 -5.87 21.74
CA THR A 67 -4.54 -7.10 20.98
C THR A 67 -5.77 -7.96 21.04
N LEU A 68 -6.40 -8.16 19.88
CA LEU A 68 -7.54 -9.04 19.71
C LEU A 68 -7.03 -10.46 19.59
N VAL A 69 -7.60 -11.40 20.34
CA VAL A 69 -7.26 -12.82 20.23
C VAL A 69 -8.54 -13.63 20.06
N ARG A 70 -8.51 -14.63 19.19
CA ARG A 70 -9.58 -15.62 19.05
C ARG A 70 -9.00 -17.01 18.82
N ILE A 71 -9.85 -18.01 18.93
CA ILE A 71 -9.52 -19.39 18.55
C ILE A 71 -9.87 -19.54 17.07
N ALA A 72 -8.87 -19.81 16.25
CA ALA A 72 -9.02 -20.08 14.83
C ALA A 72 -9.29 -21.56 14.58
N GLU A 73 -10.07 -21.83 13.54
CA GLU A 73 -10.30 -23.20 13.10
C GLU A 73 -9.08 -23.72 12.31
N PRO A 74 -8.71 -25.00 12.44
CA PRO A 74 -7.66 -25.58 11.61
C PRO A 74 -8.00 -25.42 10.11
N GLY A 75 -7.07 -24.86 9.34
CA GLY A 75 -7.27 -24.63 7.90
C GLY A 75 -8.11 -23.39 7.56
N GLU A 76 -8.47 -22.57 8.54
CA GLU A 76 -9.17 -21.32 8.30
C GLU A 76 -8.40 -20.43 7.31
N LYS A 77 -9.11 -19.93 6.29
CA LYS A 77 -8.50 -19.09 5.26
C LYS A 77 -8.01 -17.78 5.87
N PRO A 78 -6.83 -17.27 5.47
CA PRO A 78 -6.36 -15.96 5.92
C PRO A 78 -7.38 -14.88 5.57
N THR A 79 -7.70 -14.01 6.53
CA THR A 79 -8.60 -12.88 6.29
C THR A 79 -7.97 -11.89 5.30
N PRO A 80 -8.77 -11.05 4.60
CA PRO A 80 -8.24 -10.00 3.72
C PRO A 80 -7.22 -9.08 4.42
N ARG A 81 -7.40 -8.83 5.72
CA ARG A 81 -6.46 -8.04 6.53
C ARG A 81 -5.10 -8.72 6.69
N ILE A 82 -5.05 -10.05 6.81
CA ILE A 82 -3.78 -10.80 6.84
C ILE A 82 -3.03 -10.64 5.53
N TYR A 83 -3.71 -10.76 4.39
CA TYR A 83 -3.10 -10.50 3.08
C TYR A 83 -2.65 -9.04 2.94
N ALA A 84 -3.44 -8.08 3.42
CA ALA A 84 -3.05 -6.67 3.44
C ALA A 84 -1.79 -6.40 4.26
N LYS A 85 -1.59 -7.09 5.39
CA LYS A 85 -0.34 -7.01 6.16
C LYS A 85 0.86 -7.54 5.37
N LYS A 86 0.71 -8.66 4.65
CA LYS A 86 1.76 -9.20 3.77
C LYS A 86 2.09 -8.23 2.63
N MET A 87 1.06 -7.69 1.98
CA MET A 87 1.19 -6.65 0.94
C MET A 87 1.89 -5.39 1.49
N ALA A 88 1.51 -4.91 2.67
CA ALA A 88 2.15 -3.75 3.30
C ALA A 88 3.62 -4.01 3.62
N ALA A 89 3.96 -5.22 4.09
CA ALA A 89 5.35 -5.61 4.31
C ALA A 89 6.15 -5.58 2.99
N PHE A 90 5.57 -6.06 1.89
CA PHE A 90 6.17 -5.91 0.56
C PHE A 90 6.37 -4.43 0.18
N VAL A 91 5.33 -3.60 0.29
CA VAL A 91 5.41 -2.16 -0.03
C VAL A 91 6.53 -1.48 0.73
N ARG A 92 6.66 -1.74 2.04
CA ARG A 92 7.76 -1.17 2.85
C ARG A 92 9.14 -1.58 2.35
N ARG A 93 9.32 -2.87 2.01
CA ARG A 93 10.58 -3.35 1.42
C ARG A 93 10.87 -2.67 0.08
N TYR A 94 9.86 -2.54 -0.77
CA TYR A 94 9.98 -1.86 -2.06
C TYR A 94 10.37 -0.39 -1.87
N LEU A 95 9.66 0.34 -1.01
CA LEU A 95 9.96 1.75 -0.71
C LEU A 95 11.37 1.90 -0.13
N ALA A 96 11.75 1.05 0.83
CA ALA A 96 13.10 1.06 1.39
C ALA A 96 14.21 0.79 0.35
N LYS A 97 13.90 0.06 -0.72
CA LYS A 97 14.86 -0.21 -1.81
C LYS A 97 14.95 0.96 -2.81
N HIS A 98 13.81 1.56 -3.19
CA HIS A 98 13.74 2.49 -4.33
C HIS A 98 13.68 3.98 -3.94
N VAL A 99 13.25 4.31 -2.72
CA VAL A 99 13.08 5.70 -2.27
C VAL A 99 14.34 6.37 -1.69
N PRO A 100 15.30 5.68 -1.03
CA PRO A 100 16.38 6.37 -0.32
C PRO A 100 17.21 7.31 -1.18
N GLU A 101 17.60 6.90 -2.39
CA GLU A 101 18.44 7.71 -3.25
C GLU A 101 17.76 9.04 -3.62
N GLN A 102 16.49 8.96 -4.00
CA GLN A 102 15.69 10.12 -4.38
C GLN A 102 15.40 11.02 -3.19
N ARG A 103 15.14 10.41 -2.03
CA ARG A 103 14.94 11.17 -0.79
C ARG A 103 16.21 11.91 -0.38
N THR A 104 17.37 11.29 -0.52
CA THR A 104 18.66 11.94 -0.27
C THR A 104 18.88 13.09 -1.25
N LYS A 105 18.60 12.88 -2.55
CA LYS A 105 18.65 13.94 -3.58
C LYS A 105 17.72 15.11 -3.24
N LEU A 106 16.44 14.86 -2.97
CA LEU A 106 15.48 15.91 -2.62
C LEU A 106 15.79 16.60 -1.29
N ARG A 107 16.37 15.89 -0.31
CA ARG A 107 16.82 16.52 0.96
C ARG A 107 18.01 17.43 0.73
N ALA A 108 18.98 17.00 -0.07
CA ALA A 108 20.13 17.82 -0.44
C ALA A 108 19.68 19.06 -1.23
N GLU A 109 18.78 18.88 -2.20
CA GLU A 109 18.19 19.97 -2.98
C GLU A 109 17.40 20.94 -2.11
N LYS A 110 16.52 20.43 -1.23
CA LYS A 110 15.78 21.25 -0.27
C LYS A 110 16.74 22.10 0.57
N LYS A 111 17.77 21.46 1.14
CA LYS A 111 18.76 22.14 1.96
C LYS A 111 19.47 23.24 1.17
N ALA A 112 19.96 22.92 -0.04
CA ALA A 112 20.66 23.89 -0.89
C ALA A 112 19.78 25.10 -1.25
N LEU A 113 18.50 24.86 -1.58
CA LEU A 113 17.54 25.93 -1.88
C LEU A 113 17.21 26.79 -0.65
N THR A 114 17.01 26.17 0.52
CA THR A 114 16.79 26.91 1.77
C THR A 114 18.03 27.75 2.14
N ASP A 115 19.22 27.15 2.12
CA ASP A 115 20.48 27.87 2.43
C ASP A 115 20.72 29.04 1.46
N ALA A 116 20.36 28.91 0.17
CA ALA A 116 20.51 29.96 -0.82
C ALA A 116 19.48 31.10 -0.69
N LEU A 117 18.25 30.80 -0.24
CA LEU A 117 17.20 31.80 -0.02
C LEU A 117 17.38 32.56 1.29
N ASP A 118 17.99 31.93 2.31
CA ASP A 118 18.26 32.56 3.60
C ASP A 118 19.53 33.45 3.59
N ALA A 119 20.43 33.25 2.61
CA ALA A 119 21.65 34.03 2.46
C ALA A 119 21.39 35.39 1.77
N PRO A 120 22.13 36.46 2.10
CA PRO A 120 21.99 37.75 1.44
C PRO A 120 22.39 37.64 -0.04
N ALA A 121 21.41 37.72 -0.95
CA ALA A 121 21.51 37.84 -2.42
C ALA A 121 22.79 37.27 -3.06
N ASP A 122 23.19 36.05 -2.69
CA ASP A 122 24.33 35.38 -3.30
C ASP A 122 23.85 34.59 -4.52
N LEU A 123 23.93 35.24 -5.68
CA LEU A 123 23.53 34.67 -6.96
C LEU A 123 24.30 33.37 -7.27
N ALA A 124 25.53 33.22 -6.79
CA ALA A 124 26.32 32.01 -7.00
C ALA A 124 25.77 30.83 -6.18
N MET A 125 25.33 31.07 -4.94
CA MET A 125 24.63 30.05 -4.15
C MET A 125 23.29 29.65 -4.76
N LEU A 126 22.53 30.61 -5.28
CA LEU A 126 21.25 30.35 -5.95
C LEU A 126 21.43 29.50 -7.21
N ASN A 127 22.40 29.85 -8.08
CA ASN A 127 22.75 29.08 -9.27
C ASN A 127 23.18 27.66 -8.92
N LYS A 128 24.00 27.50 -7.87
CA LYS A 128 24.41 26.19 -7.38
C LYS A 128 23.23 25.35 -6.90
N ALA A 129 22.29 25.94 -6.16
CA ALA A 129 21.10 25.23 -5.70
C ALA A 129 20.18 24.82 -6.86
N LEU A 130 19.94 25.72 -7.82
CA LEU A 130 19.11 25.45 -9.00
C LEU A 130 19.72 24.40 -9.94
N SER A 131 21.05 24.34 -10.07
CA SER A 131 21.76 23.36 -10.90
C SER A 131 21.52 21.89 -10.49
N LEU A 132 21.02 21.65 -9.27
CA LEU A 132 20.59 20.31 -8.85
C LEU A 132 19.31 19.84 -9.57
N SER A 133 18.62 20.75 -10.24
CA SER A 133 17.26 20.55 -10.75
C SER A 133 17.01 21.05 -12.17
N LEU A 134 17.85 21.96 -12.67
CA LEU A 134 17.80 22.53 -14.01
C LEU A 134 19.04 22.16 -14.80
N SER A 135 18.89 22.04 -16.11
CA SER A 135 20.03 21.94 -17.01
C SER A 135 20.82 23.26 -17.04
N PRO A 136 22.13 23.23 -17.39
CA PRO A 136 22.94 24.45 -17.51
C PRO A 136 22.32 25.50 -18.44
N ASP A 137 21.75 25.06 -19.57
CA ASP A 137 21.13 25.94 -20.57
C ASP A 137 19.89 26.66 -20.00
N GLU A 138 19.02 25.94 -19.28
CA GLU A 138 17.85 26.52 -18.61
C GLU A 138 18.20 27.51 -17.49
N LEU A 139 19.41 27.43 -16.94
CA LEU A 139 19.87 28.31 -15.85
C LEU A 139 20.55 29.56 -16.39
N HIS A 140 21.33 29.43 -17.47
CA HIS A 140 22.06 30.53 -18.10
C HIS A 140 21.11 31.62 -18.62
N ASP A 141 19.99 31.22 -19.21
CA ASP A 141 19.07 32.14 -19.89
C ASP A 141 18.09 32.86 -18.95
N LEU A 142 18.11 32.57 -17.64
CA LEU A 142 17.21 33.20 -16.68
C LEU A 142 17.75 34.56 -16.21
N PRO A 143 16.94 35.63 -16.27
CA PRO A 143 17.20 36.87 -15.53
C PRO A 143 17.37 36.62 -14.03
N ASP A 144 18.14 37.47 -13.36
CA ASP A 144 18.48 37.27 -11.95
C ASP A 144 17.28 37.37 -10.99
N ASP A 145 16.31 38.23 -11.30
CA ASP A 145 15.03 38.35 -10.61
C ASP A 145 14.13 37.11 -10.82
N GLU A 146 14.12 36.53 -12.02
CA GLU A 146 13.38 35.29 -12.30
C GLU A 146 13.99 34.06 -11.62
N LYS A 147 15.31 34.04 -11.38
CA LYS A 147 15.96 32.93 -10.68
C LYS A 147 15.46 32.79 -9.25
N LEU A 148 15.19 33.90 -8.56
CA LEU A 148 14.69 33.89 -7.18
C LEU A 148 13.28 33.27 -7.11
N GLU A 149 12.36 33.75 -7.95
CA GLU A 149 11.00 33.20 -8.03
C GLU A 149 11.01 31.71 -8.41
N LYS A 150 11.87 31.33 -9.37
CA LYS A 150 12.01 29.93 -9.80
C LYS A 150 12.56 29.06 -8.67
N ALA A 151 13.50 29.55 -7.86
CA ALA A 151 14.04 28.85 -6.69
C ALA A 151 12.98 28.65 -5.60
N GLU A 152 12.17 29.67 -5.28
CA GLU A 152 11.05 29.55 -4.34
C GLU A 152 10.01 28.54 -4.82
N ALA A 153 9.55 28.67 -6.07
CA ALA A 153 8.60 27.74 -6.67
C ALA A 153 9.15 26.31 -6.68
N ARG A 154 10.46 26.15 -6.90
CA ARG A 154 11.13 24.86 -6.85
C ARG A 154 11.17 24.31 -5.42
N LEU A 155 11.52 25.13 -4.42
CA LEU A 155 11.54 24.71 -3.02
C LEU A 155 10.17 24.19 -2.58
N VAL A 156 9.07 24.88 -2.94
CA VAL A 156 7.70 24.42 -2.67
C VAL A 156 7.44 23.04 -3.30
N LYS A 157 7.87 22.82 -4.55
CA LYS A 157 7.75 21.51 -5.22
C LYS A 157 8.57 20.43 -4.52
N VAL A 158 9.84 20.71 -4.19
CA VAL A 158 10.73 19.77 -3.52
C VAL A 158 10.20 19.38 -2.14
N VAL A 159 9.70 20.34 -1.36
CA VAL A 159 9.06 20.07 -0.05
C VAL A 159 7.85 19.17 -0.22
N LYS A 160 7.00 19.43 -1.23
CA LYS A 160 5.84 18.61 -1.56
C LYS A 160 6.23 17.20 -2.03
N TRP A 161 7.28 17.06 -2.84
CA TRP A 161 7.74 15.75 -3.30
C TRP A 161 8.41 14.94 -2.19
N ALA A 162 9.24 15.58 -1.37
CA ALA A 162 9.89 14.94 -0.23
C ALA A 162 8.87 14.41 0.79
N SER A 163 7.73 15.10 0.96
CA SER A 163 6.64 14.60 1.81
C SER A 163 5.85 13.45 1.19
N ASN A 164 5.82 13.35 -0.15
CA ASN A 164 5.21 12.24 -0.88
C ASN A 164 6.09 10.98 -0.92
N LEU A 165 7.42 11.13 -0.90
CA LEU A 165 8.40 10.04 -0.80
C LEU A 165 8.43 9.44 0.61
N ARG A 166 7.38 8.69 0.94
CA ARG A 166 7.16 8.06 2.23
C ARG A 166 7.92 6.74 2.33
N GLU A 167 8.40 6.41 3.53
CA GLU A 167 9.05 5.11 3.83
C GLU A 167 8.03 4.01 4.16
N ARG A 168 6.79 4.41 4.43
CA ARG A 168 5.72 3.52 4.88
C ARG A 168 4.38 3.91 4.27
N GLU A 169 3.53 2.91 4.10
CA GLU A 169 2.14 3.11 3.74
C GLU A 169 1.38 3.88 4.83
N THR A 170 0.47 4.76 4.42
CA THR A 170 -0.44 5.43 5.37
C THR A 170 -1.57 4.50 5.81
N SER A 171 -2.31 4.90 6.86
CA SER A 171 -3.54 4.20 7.25
C SER A 171 -4.54 4.08 6.08
N ARG A 172 -4.65 5.13 5.25
CA ARG A 172 -5.49 5.12 4.05
C ARG A 172 -4.99 4.11 3.01
N ASP A 173 -3.69 4.07 2.76
CA ASP A 173 -3.08 3.11 1.83
C ASP A 173 -3.30 1.68 2.33
N PHE A 174 -3.14 1.44 3.63
CA PHE A 174 -3.42 0.15 4.24
C PHE A 174 -4.90 -0.27 4.06
N GLY A 175 -5.84 0.67 4.23
CA GLY A 175 -7.25 0.44 3.90
C GLY A 175 -7.47 0.05 2.44
N CYS A 176 -6.73 0.65 1.51
CA CYS A 176 -6.75 0.28 0.10
C CYS A 176 -6.22 -1.13 -0.13
N LEU A 177 -5.14 -1.54 0.57
CA LEU A 177 -4.61 -2.91 0.51
C LEU A 177 -5.62 -3.95 1.04
N ILE A 178 -6.39 -3.63 2.09
CA ILE A 178 -7.50 -4.49 2.54
C ILE A 178 -8.56 -4.60 1.44
N GLY A 179 -8.91 -3.48 0.81
CA GLY A 179 -9.84 -3.47 -0.31
C GLY A 179 -9.37 -4.32 -1.49
N LEU A 180 -8.08 -4.28 -1.81
CA LEU A 180 -7.45 -5.12 -2.83
C LEU A 180 -7.49 -6.60 -2.44
N ALA A 181 -7.15 -6.92 -1.18
CA ALA A 181 -7.19 -8.28 -0.67
C ALA A 181 -8.56 -8.94 -0.80
N LYS A 182 -9.64 -8.15 -0.69
CA LYS A 182 -11.03 -8.62 -0.83
C LYS A 182 -11.43 -8.93 -2.28
N VAL A 183 -10.88 -8.22 -3.25
CA VAL A 183 -11.28 -8.34 -4.67
C VAL A 183 -10.34 -9.21 -5.49
N TRP A 184 -9.10 -9.37 -5.04
CA TRP A 184 -8.12 -10.21 -5.70
C TRP A 184 -8.21 -11.67 -5.26
N PRO A 185 -7.87 -12.62 -6.15
CA PRO A 185 -7.96 -14.04 -5.86
C PRO A 185 -7.03 -14.46 -4.72
N ASP A 186 -7.54 -15.36 -3.88
CA ASP A 186 -6.82 -15.88 -2.72
C ASP A 186 -5.49 -16.52 -3.09
N GLY A 187 -4.45 -16.18 -2.32
CA GLY A 187 -3.10 -16.69 -2.48
C GLY A 187 -2.27 -15.94 -3.53
N ALA A 188 -2.90 -15.16 -4.41
CA ALA A 188 -2.19 -14.41 -5.46
C ALA A 188 -1.98 -12.93 -5.11
N GLN A 189 -2.56 -12.42 -4.01
CA GLN A 189 -2.64 -10.97 -3.77
C GLN A 189 -1.27 -10.28 -3.65
N VAL A 190 -0.29 -10.92 -3.00
CA VAL A 190 1.07 -10.36 -2.87
C VAL A 190 1.80 -10.39 -4.21
N GLU A 191 1.69 -11.49 -4.96
CA GLU A 191 2.31 -11.64 -6.27
C GLU A 191 1.73 -10.64 -7.29
N ILE A 192 0.41 -10.45 -7.29
CA ILE A 192 -0.23 -9.43 -8.13
C ILE A 192 0.37 -8.06 -7.81
N LEU A 193 0.51 -7.72 -6.53
CA LEU A 193 1.08 -6.43 -6.14
C LEU A 193 2.54 -6.29 -6.59
N GLU A 194 3.35 -7.34 -6.43
CA GLU A 194 4.75 -7.41 -6.86
C GLU A 194 4.88 -7.14 -8.37
N VAL A 195 4.14 -7.88 -9.20
CA VAL A 195 4.16 -7.73 -10.67
C VAL A 195 3.78 -6.31 -11.09
N ILE A 196 2.79 -5.70 -10.43
CA ILE A 196 2.35 -4.34 -10.75
C ILE A 196 3.38 -3.29 -10.35
N PHE A 197 4.08 -3.49 -9.24
CA PHE A 197 5.15 -2.59 -8.82
C PHE A 197 6.34 -2.68 -9.77
N ASP A 198 6.73 -3.90 -10.17
CA ASP A 198 7.84 -4.12 -11.10
C ASP A 198 7.52 -3.64 -12.52
N ASN A 199 6.25 -3.67 -12.93
CA ASN A 199 5.79 -3.27 -14.27
C ASN A 199 4.90 -2.03 -14.23
N TRP A 200 5.23 -1.07 -13.38
CA TRP A 200 4.39 0.11 -13.12
C TRP A 200 4.01 0.88 -14.40
N THR A 201 4.95 1.08 -15.32
CA THR A 201 4.70 1.78 -16.60
C THR A 201 3.68 1.07 -17.48
N ALA A 202 3.77 -0.27 -17.57
CA ALA A 202 2.83 -1.07 -18.36
C ALA A 202 1.43 -1.03 -17.72
N PHE A 203 1.35 -1.16 -16.39
CA PHE A 203 0.09 -1.00 -15.66
C PHE A 203 -0.53 0.39 -15.90
N MET A 204 0.26 1.46 -15.80
CA MET A 204 -0.22 2.83 -16.02
C MET A 204 -0.66 3.09 -17.47
N THR A 205 -0.09 2.39 -18.44
CA THR A 205 -0.56 2.43 -19.83
C THR A 205 -1.98 1.86 -19.92
N GLY A 206 -2.23 0.70 -19.29
CA GLY A 206 -3.57 0.13 -19.18
C GLY A 206 -4.56 1.06 -18.43
N VAL A 207 -4.11 1.71 -17.35
CA VAL A 207 -4.93 2.69 -16.63
C VAL A 207 -5.30 3.88 -17.51
N LYS A 208 -4.36 4.43 -18.29
CA LYS A 208 -4.64 5.53 -19.22
C LYS A 208 -5.64 5.12 -20.31
N TYR A 209 -5.52 3.90 -20.82
CA TYR A 209 -6.49 3.36 -21.78
C TYR A 209 -7.89 3.23 -21.15
N GLN A 210 -8.02 2.66 -19.95
CA GLN A 210 -9.30 2.59 -19.25
C GLN A 210 -9.89 3.99 -18.98
N GLN A 211 -9.06 4.96 -18.58
CA GLN A 211 -9.50 6.35 -18.39
C GLN A 211 -10.02 6.98 -19.68
N HIS A 212 -9.42 6.65 -20.83
CA HIS A 212 -9.90 7.12 -22.12
C HIS A 212 -11.28 6.54 -22.44
N LEU A 213 -11.47 5.23 -22.27
CA LEU A 213 -12.77 4.58 -22.45
C LEU A 213 -13.85 5.18 -21.53
N ASP A 214 -13.53 5.41 -20.25
CA ASP A 214 -14.46 6.01 -19.30
C ASP A 214 -14.87 7.44 -19.71
N ARG A 215 -13.94 8.22 -20.29
CA ARG A 215 -14.23 9.58 -20.80
C ARG A 215 -15.14 9.53 -22.02
N GLU A 216 -14.90 8.62 -22.95
CA GLU A 216 -15.76 8.45 -24.12
C GLU A 216 -17.16 8.01 -23.71
N ALA A 217 -17.28 7.07 -22.76
CA ALA A 217 -18.57 6.64 -22.21
C ALA A 217 -19.31 7.82 -21.56
N ASN A 218 -18.62 8.62 -20.75
CA ASN A 218 -19.19 9.83 -20.16
C ASN A 218 -19.63 10.86 -21.21
N ARG A 219 -18.87 11.03 -22.30
CA ARG A 219 -19.23 11.94 -23.40
C ARG A 219 -20.53 11.49 -24.07
N LYS A 220 -20.62 10.21 -24.43
CA LYS A 220 -21.83 9.60 -25.02
C LYS A 220 -23.03 9.72 -24.09
N LEU A 221 -22.85 9.48 -22.79
CA LEU A 221 -23.91 9.62 -21.81
C LEU A 221 -24.43 11.06 -21.72
N LYS A 222 -23.53 12.05 -21.77
CA LYS A 222 -23.89 13.47 -21.73
C LYS A 222 -24.61 13.95 -22.99
N GLU A 223 -24.28 13.36 -24.14
CA GLU A 223 -24.99 13.63 -25.40
C GLU A 223 -26.44 13.13 -25.35
N VAL A 224 -26.71 12.03 -24.66
CA VAL A 224 -28.06 11.47 -24.47
C VAL A 224 -28.82 12.19 -23.34
N ASP A 225 -28.16 12.45 -22.21
CA ASP A 225 -28.73 13.14 -21.06
C ASP A 225 -27.74 14.20 -20.53
N PRO A 226 -27.96 15.48 -20.87
CA PRO A 226 -27.13 16.59 -20.41
C PRO A 226 -27.10 16.77 -18.88
N THR A 227 -28.07 16.22 -18.16
CA THR A 227 -28.18 16.33 -16.69
C THR A 227 -27.53 15.16 -15.95
N ALA A 228 -27.06 14.14 -16.68
CA ALA A 228 -26.44 12.97 -16.10
C ALA A 228 -25.21 13.31 -15.25
N LYS A 229 -25.14 12.73 -14.04
CA LYS A 229 -23.97 12.85 -13.15
C LYS A 229 -22.82 12.01 -13.69
N LEU A 230 -21.79 12.66 -14.23
CA LEU A 230 -20.62 11.98 -14.78
C LEU A 230 -19.57 11.66 -13.72
N ASN A 231 -18.91 10.52 -13.89
CA ASN A 231 -17.74 10.18 -13.08
C ASN A 231 -16.55 11.05 -13.50
N GLN A 232 -15.96 11.83 -12.58
CA GLN A 232 -14.76 12.60 -12.93
C GLN A 232 -13.56 11.68 -13.18
N VAL A 233 -13.08 11.66 -14.43
CA VAL A 233 -11.90 10.91 -14.86
C VAL A 233 -10.72 11.87 -15.05
N ARG A 234 -10.02 12.15 -13.96
CA ARG A 234 -8.78 12.95 -14.00
C ARG A 234 -7.63 12.13 -14.54
N ALA A 235 -6.84 12.71 -15.44
CA ALA A 235 -5.59 12.10 -15.87
C ALA A 235 -4.66 11.98 -14.66
N LEU A 236 -4.13 10.78 -14.47
CA LEU A 236 -3.24 10.48 -13.35
C LEU A 236 -1.83 10.26 -13.91
N PHE A 237 -0.89 11.06 -13.45
CA PHE A 237 0.53 10.96 -13.77
C PHE A 237 1.26 10.70 -12.46
N PHE A 238 1.75 9.48 -12.29
CA PHE A 238 2.48 9.06 -11.10
C PHE A 238 3.72 8.32 -11.55
N ASP A 239 4.87 8.84 -11.15
CA ASP A 239 6.16 8.21 -11.43
C ASP A 239 6.40 6.97 -10.55
N TYR A 240 5.63 6.84 -9.46
CA TYR A 240 5.74 5.75 -8.49
C TYR A 240 4.42 5.01 -8.29
N PRO A 241 4.49 3.71 -7.90
CA PRO A 241 3.31 2.94 -7.53
C PRO A 241 2.44 3.65 -6.49
N HIS A 242 1.21 3.96 -6.89
CA HIS A 242 0.22 4.62 -6.05
C HIS A 242 -0.90 3.65 -5.69
N ILE A 243 -0.90 3.16 -4.45
CA ILE A 243 -1.83 2.12 -3.96
C ILE A 243 -3.31 2.47 -4.21
N PRO A 244 -3.79 3.71 -3.97
CA PRO A 244 -5.17 4.08 -4.30
C PRO A 244 -5.50 3.94 -5.79
N THR A 245 -4.54 4.20 -6.68
CA THR A 245 -4.72 4.00 -8.13
C THR A 245 -4.86 2.51 -8.45
N ILE A 246 -4.00 1.67 -7.89
CA ILE A 246 -4.09 0.20 -8.04
C ILE A 246 -5.45 -0.31 -7.54
N ARG A 247 -5.92 0.19 -6.39
CA ARG A 247 -7.24 -0.15 -5.86
C ARG A 247 -8.39 0.26 -6.77
N ARG A 248 -8.32 1.45 -7.38
CA ARG A 248 -9.35 1.95 -8.30
C ARG A 248 -9.39 1.13 -9.59
N TYR A 249 -8.23 0.79 -10.15
CA TYR A 249 -8.09 0.08 -11.42
C TYR A 249 -7.62 -1.37 -11.23
N TRP A 250 -8.16 -2.05 -10.22
CA TRP A 250 -7.72 -3.39 -9.84
C TRP A 250 -7.94 -4.45 -10.94
N ARG A 251 -8.88 -4.23 -11.87
CA ARG A 251 -9.12 -5.10 -13.04
C ARG A 251 -7.95 -5.02 -14.02
N VAL A 252 -7.48 -3.81 -14.33
CA VAL A 252 -6.28 -3.58 -15.16
C VAL A 252 -5.07 -4.29 -14.54
N ALA A 253 -4.98 -4.34 -13.21
CA ALA A 253 -3.92 -5.09 -12.53
C ALA A 253 -4.02 -6.60 -12.77
N LEU A 254 -5.24 -7.18 -12.78
CA LEU A 254 -5.42 -8.59 -13.11
C LEU A 254 -5.08 -8.90 -14.57
N ASP A 255 -5.41 -8.00 -15.50
CA ASP A 255 -5.07 -8.16 -16.92
C ASP A 255 -3.56 -8.12 -17.15
N ALA A 256 -2.86 -7.20 -16.47
CA ALA A 256 -1.41 -7.11 -16.51
C ALA A 256 -0.74 -8.38 -15.96
N VAL A 257 -1.24 -8.91 -14.84
CA VAL A 257 -0.72 -10.16 -14.26
C VAL A 257 -1.04 -11.37 -15.12
N THR A 258 -2.20 -11.39 -15.77
CA THR A 258 -2.56 -12.43 -16.73
C THR A 258 -1.56 -12.48 -17.88
N THR A 259 -1.23 -11.32 -18.45
CA THR A 259 -0.22 -11.17 -19.51
C THR A 259 1.15 -11.62 -19.00
N HIS A 260 1.50 -11.27 -17.77
CA HIS A 260 2.75 -11.71 -17.12
C HIS A 260 2.83 -13.24 -17.03
N TYR A 261 1.80 -13.94 -16.56
CA TYR A 261 1.80 -15.41 -16.51
C TYR A 261 1.93 -16.05 -17.89
N GLN A 262 1.24 -15.53 -18.89
CA GLN A 262 1.31 -16.04 -20.26
C GLN A 262 2.72 -15.85 -20.85
N THR A 263 3.32 -14.68 -20.66
CA THR A 263 4.63 -14.34 -21.22
C THR A 263 5.75 -15.14 -20.55
N THR A 264 5.68 -15.29 -19.22
CA THR A 264 6.70 -16.01 -18.44
C THR A 264 6.49 -17.53 -18.42
N LYS A 265 5.36 -18.02 -18.94
CA LYS A 265 4.91 -19.42 -18.83
C LYS A 265 4.85 -19.94 -17.38
N LYS A 266 4.79 -19.04 -16.39
CA LYS A 266 4.66 -19.41 -14.99
C LYS A 266 3.22 -19.84 -14.70
N HIS A 267 3.04 -20.94 -13.97
CA HIS A 267 1.70 -21.39 -13.60
C HIS A 267 1.06 -20.47 -12.55
N PRO A 268 -0.14 -19.93 -12.79
CA PRO A 268 -0.83 -19.10 -11.82
C PRO A 268 -1.30 -19.92 -10.59
N PRO A 269 -1.43 -19.28 -9.41
CA PRO A 269 -2.06 -19.88 -8.23
C PRO A 269 -3.49 -20.37 -8.52
N ALA A 270 -3.96 -21.37 -7.78
CA ALA A 270 -5.28 -21.98 -7.99
C ALA A 270 -6.43 -20.96 -7.96
N GLY A 271 -6.40 -20.01 -7.02
CA GLY A 271 -7.39 -18.94 -6.95
C GLY A 271 -7.43 -18.05 -8.19
N PHE A 272 -6.28 -17.80 -8.81
CA PHE A 272 -6.19 -17.01 -10.05
C PHE A 272 -6.66 -17.83 -11.26
N LYS A 273 -6.31 -19.13 -11.32
CA LYS A 273 -6.81 -20.05 -12.35
C LYS A 273 -8.33 -20.11 -12.41
N ALA A 274 -8.97 -20.06 -11.25
CA ALA A 274 -10.43 -20.10 -11.12
C ALA A 274 -11.14 -18.89 -11.76
N LEU A 275 -10.47 -17.75 -11.95
CA LEU A 275 -11.06 -16.56 -12.58
C LEU A 275 -11.34 -16.77 -14.08
N ASN A 276 -10.47 -17.52 -14.77
CA ASN A 276 -10.64 -17.83 -16.18
C ASN A 276 -9.99 -19.18 -16.54
N PRO A 277 -10.63 -20.32 -16.25
CA PRO A 277 -10.05 -21.64 -16.47
C PRO A 277 -9.67 -21.93 -17.93
N GLY A 278 -10.39 -21.33 -18.88
CA GLY A 278 -10.16 -21.52 -20.31
C GLY A 278 -8.80 -20.97 -20.78
N LEU A 279 -8.36 -19.87 -20.17
CA LEU A 279 -7.14 -19.19 -20.54
C LEU A 279 -5.88 -20.04 -20.28
N TRP A 280 -5.94 -20.98 -19.33
CA TRP A 280 -4.77 -21.71 -18.84
C TRP A 280 -4.58 -23.10 -19.46
N LYS A 281 -5.46 -23.51 -20.39
CA LYS A 281 -5.44 -24.87 -20.96
C LYS A 281 -4.14 -25.23 -21.69
N HIS A 282 -3.45 -24.23 -22.24
CA HIS A 282 -2.21 -24.39 -23.00
C HIS A 282 -0.95 -24.43 -22.11
N LEU A 283 -1.07 -24.11 -20.83
CA LEU A 283 0.02 -24.20 -19.85
C LEU A 283 -0.01 -25.56 -19.12
N LYS A 284 -0.30 -26.66 -19.83
CA LYS A 284 -0.26 -28.02 -19.28
C LYS A 284 1.10 -28.67 -19.54
#